data_AF-A0A5A7TAS1-F1
#
_entry.id   AF-A0A5A7TAS1-F1
#
_cell.length_a   1.000
_cell.length_b   1.000
_cell.length_c   1.000
_cell.angle_alpha   90.00
_cell.angle_beta   90.00
_cell.angle_gamma   90.00
#
_symmetry.space_group_name_H-M   'P 1'
#
loop_
_entity.id
_entity.type
_entity.pdbx_description
1 polymer ?
#
loop_
_entity_poly.entity_id
_entity_poly.type
_entity_poly.pdbx_seq_one_letter_code
_entity_poly.pdbx_strand_id
1 'polypeptide(L)'
;MGLVSREVHNGGGHVIGIIPKTLMRKEVGLLNVHGYYNSLLSFIDKAVDDGFIMPSQRSIIVSAPNAKELVQKLEEYVPVHDGVVAKAKWEAAQMELNASLQTEFYR
;
A
#
# COMPACT_ATOMS: atom_id res chain seq x y z
N MET A 1 3.31 -14.76 1.41
CA MET A 1 4.21 -13.62 1.14
C MET A 1 3.88 -13.05 -0.24
N GLY A 2 3.67 -11.74 -0.35
CA GLY A 2 3.53 -11.07 -1.67
C GLY A 2 4.86 -11.05 -2.42
N LEU A 3 4.85 -10.85 -3.75
CA LEU A 3 6.05 -10.88 -4.61
C LEU A 3 7.16 -9.96 -4.10
N VAL A 4 6.83 -8.72 -3.73
CA VAL A 4 7.79 -7.74 -3.20
C VAL A 4 8.44 -8.23 -1.91
N SER A 5 7.66 -8.81 -1.00
CA SER A 5 8.18 -9.36 0.27
C SER A 5 9.04 -10.62 0.07
N ARG A 6 8.75 -11.41 -0.97
CA ARG A 6 9.57 -12.57 -1.34
C ARG A 6 10.92 -12.13 -1.91
N GLU A 7 10.92 -11.11 -2.76
CA GLU A 7 12.14 -10.60 -3.38
C GLU A 7 13.06 -9.93 -2.36
N VAL A 8 12.52 -9.13 -1.45
CA VAL A 8 13.28 -8.54 -0.33
C VAL A 8 13.91 -9.62 0.54
N HIS A 9 13.19 -10.71 0.83
CA HIS A 9 13.73 -11.83 1.59
C HIS A 9 14.83 -12.58 0.83
N ASN A 10 14.64 -12.84 -0.47
CA ASN A 10 15.62 -13.51 -1.32
C ASN A 10 16.91 -12.68 -1.48
N GLY A 11 16.81 -11.36 -1.46
CA GLY A 11 17.95 -10.43 -1.47
C GLY A 11 18.64 -10.24 -0.13
N GLY A 12 18.29 -11.00 0.92
CA GLY A 12 18.86 -10.87 2.27
C GLY A 12 18.36 -9.65 3.06
N GLY A 13 17.36 -8.94 2.53
CA GLY A 13 16.72 -7.81 3.20
C GLY A 13 15.74 -8.27 4.29
N HIS A 14 15.62 -7.45 5.34
CA HIS A 14 14.68 -7.72 6.42
C HIS A 14 13.34 -7.04 6.14
N VAL A 15 12.28 -7.84 5.98
CA VAL A 15 10.92 -7.33 5.73
C VAL A 15 10.31 -6.90 7.07
N ILE A 16 10.07 -5.61 7.25
CA ILE A 16 9.55 -5.05 8.52
C ILE A 16 8.01 -5.15 8.61
N GLY A 17 7.32 -5.48 7.51
CA GLY A 17 5.89 -5.78 7.59
C GLY A 17 5.25 -6.16 6.26
N ILE A 18 4.29 -7.09 6.34
CA ILE A 18 3.29 -7.36 5.30
C ILE A 18 2.00 -6.67 5.72
N ILE A 19 1.48 -5.71 4.93
CA ILE A 19 0.14 -5.15 5.19
C ILE A 19 -0.90 -6.21 4.79
N PRO A 20 -1.70 -6.76 5.72
CA PRO A 20 -2.74 -7.73 5.39
C PRO A 20 -3.80 -7.10 4.46
N LYS A 21 -4.31 -7.88 3.49
CA LYS A 21 -5.36 -7.42 2.55
C LYS A 21 -6.61 -6.85 3.25
N THR A 22 -6.87 -7.28 4.49
CA THR A 22 -7.96 -6.79 5.34
C THR A 22 -7.76 -5.35 5.81
N LEU A 23 -6.52 -4.90 6.03
CA LEU A 23 -6.22 -3.48 6.35
C LEU A 23 -6.29 -2.59 5.11
N MET A 24 -6.20 -3.15 3.89
CA MET A 24 -6.42 -2.37 2.66
C MET A 24 -7.89 -2.02 2.41
N ARG A 25 -8.84 -2.66 3.13
CA ARG A 25 -10.29 -2.38 3.02
C ARG A 25 -10.80 -1.46 4.12
N LYS A 26 -10.03 -1.28 5.19
CA LYS A 26 -10.42 -0.48 6.35
C LYS A 26 -9.32 0.50 6.67
N GLU A 27 -9.66 1.77 6.55
CA GLU A 27 -8.86 2.89 7.00
C GLU A 27 -8.42 2.76 8.47
N VAL A 28 -7.22 3.27 8.74
CA VAL A 28 -6.58 3.26 10.05
C VAL A 28 -6.52 4.69 10.55
N GLY A 29 -7.30 4.99 11.60
CA GLY A 29 -7.29 6.28 12.26
C GLY A 29 -6.17 6.39 13.30
N LEU A 30 -5.34 7.43 13.19
CA LEU A 30 -4.29 7.78 14.14
C LEU A 30 -4.63 9.07 14.89
N LEU A 31 -4.87 8.95 16.19
CA LEU A 31 -5.05 10.10 17.08
C LEU A 31 -3.67 10.69 17.44
N ASN A 32 -3.26 11.72 16.70
CA ASN A 32 -1.93 12.33 16.76
C ASN A 32 -1.84 13.47 17.79
N VAL A 33 -2.04 13.13 19.07
CA VAL A 33 -1.95 14.10 20.16
C VAL A 33 -0.52 14.64 20.28
N HIS A 34 -0.37 15.96 20.26
CA HIS A 34 0.92 16.66 20.35
C HIS A 34 2.00 16.16 19.36
N GLY A 35 1.60 15.60 18.22
CA GLY A 35 2.55 15.14 17.20
C GLY A 35 3.26 13.81 17.52
N TYR A 36 2.75 13.01 18.46
CA TYR A 36 3.33 11.72 18.83
C TYR A 36 3.62 10.79 17.63
N TYR A 37 2.74 10.78 16.63
CA TYR A 37 2.88 9.95 15.42
C TYR A 37 3.59 10.64 14.25
N ASN A 38 4.16 11.85 14.43
CA ASN A 38 4.82 12.56 13.33
C ASN A 38 5.94 11.75 12.69
N SER A 39 6.80 11.10 13.49
CA SER A 39 7.88 10.27 12.97
C SER A 39 7.37 9.08 12.15
N LEU A 40 6.26 8.47 12.57
CA LEU A 40 5.63 7.38 11.82
C LEU A 40 5.05 7.90 10.50
N LEU A 41 4.35 9.02 10.52
CA LEU A 41 3.77 9.63 9.31
C LEU A 41 4.89 10.00 8.32
N SER A 42 5.97 10.63 8.78
CA SER A 42 7.12 10.96 7.93
C SER A 42 7.83 9.74 7.34
N PHE A 43 7.95 8.65 8.11
CA PHE A 43 8.48 7.39 7.59
C PHE A 43 7.62 6.85 6.44
N ILE A 44 6.30 6.92 6.59
CA ILE A 44 5.36 6.45 5.57
C ILE A 44 5.39 7.36 4.35
N ASP A 45 5.47 8.68 4.52
CA ASP A 45 5.62 9.63 3.41
C ASP A 45 6.90 9.32 2.62
N LYS A 46 8.02 9.05 3.31
CA LYS A 46 9.27 8.64 2.66
C LYS A 46 9.13 7.33 1.90
N ALA A 47 8.43 6.34 2.46
CA ALA A 47 8.17 5.08 1.78
C ALA A 47 7.28 5.22 0.53
N VAL A 48 6.40 6.23 0.50
CA VAL A 48 5.65 6.61 -0.71
C VAL A 48 6.57 7.24 -1.75
N ASP A 49 7.40 8.20 -1.34
CA ASP A 49 8.35 8.89 -2.22
C ASP A 49 9.35 7.91 -2.86
N ASP A 50 9.78 6.91 -2.10
CA ASP A 50 10.69 5.85 -2.57
C ASP A 50 9.99 4.76 -3.39
N GLY A 51 8.66 4.86 -3.57
CA GLY A 51 7.87 3.93 -4.39
C GLY A 51 7.57 2.58 -3.74
N PHE A 52 7.90 2.40 -2.45
CA PHE A 52 7.54 1.20 -1.70
C PHE A 52 6.04 1.12 -1.38
N ILE A 53 5.37 2.28 -1.31
CA ILE A 53 3.93 2.41 -1.11
C ILE A 53 3.35 3.22 -2.27
N MET A 54 2.26 2.76 -2.89
CA MET A 54 1.60 3.55 -3.93
C MET A 54 0.98 4.82 -3.33
N PRO A 55 1.03 5.98 -4.01
CA PRO A 55 0.40 7.20 -3.51
C PRO A 55 -1.09 7.04 -3.17
N SER A 56 -1.81 6.22 -3.93
CA SER A 56 -3.22 5.87 -3.67
C SER A 56 -3.45 5.05 -2.39
N GLN A 57 -2.41 4.41 -1.85
CA GLN A 57 -2.45 3.64 -0.60
C GLN A 57 -2.09 4.50 0.63
N ARG A 58 -1.51 5.69 0.43
CA ARG A 58 -1.17 6.61 1.52
C ARG A 58 -2.40 7.12 2.28
N SER A 59 -3.53 7.21 1.58
CA SER A 59 -4.82 7.65 2.13
C SER A 59 -5.46 6.65 3.10
N ILE A 60 -4.95 5.41 3.18
CA ILE A 60 -5.41 4.41 4.16
C ILE A 60 -5.19 4.91 5.60
N ILE A 61 -4.20 5.78 5.82
CA ILE A 61 -3.87 6.30 7.15
C ILE A 61 -4.41 7.73 7.27
N VAL A 62 -5.42 7.87 8.12
CA VAL A 62 -6.05 9.14 8.47
C VAL A 62 -5.53 9.57 9.83
N SER A 63 -5.05 10.81 9.96
CA SER A 63 -4.61 11.34 11.25
C SER A 63 -5.28 12.66 11.61
N ALA A 64 -5.48 12.86 12.92
CA ALA A 64 -6.00 14.10 13.47
C ALA A 64 -5.50 14.33 14.91
N PRO A 65 -5.36 15.58 15.36
CA PRO A 65 -4.85 15.91 16.69
C PRO A 65 -5.84 15.63 17.83
N ASN A 66 -7.14 15.49 17.52
CA ASN A 66 -8.17 15.20 18.51
C ASN A 66 -9.20 14.20 17.97
N ALA A 67 -9.95 13.57 18.88
CA ALA A 67 -10.87 12.49 18.56
C ALA A 67 -12.05 12.95 17.68
N LYS A 68 -12.56 14.17 17.89
CA LYS A 68 -13.67 14.72 17.14
C LYS A 68 -13.32 14.85 15.65
N GLU A 69 -12.17 15.48 15.37
CA GLU A 69 -11.67 15.59 14.00
C GLU A 69 -11.33 14.23 13.39
N LEU A 70 -10.81 13.29 14.17
CA LEU A 70 -10.49 11.95 13.66
C LEU A 70 -11.75 11.23 13.20
N VAL A 71 -12.80 11.22 14.02
CA VAL A 71 -14.07 10.57 13.70
C VAL A 71 -14.70 11.24 12.48
N GLN A 72 -14.72 12.57 12.41
CA GLN A 72 -15.24 13.29 11.24
C GLN A 72 -14.50 12.90 9.95
N LYS A 73 -13.16 12.87 9.97
CA LYS A 73 -12.37 12.48 8.79
C LYS A 73 -12.60 11.03 8.36
N LEU A 74 -12.86 10.13 9.31
CA LEU A 74 -13.20 8.74 9.02
C LEU A 74 -14.63 8.59 8.47
N GLU A 75 -15.58 9.41 8.94
CA GLU A 75 -16.96 9.42 8.40
C GLU A 75 -17.03 10.01 6.98
N GLU A 76 -16.18 11.00 6.67
CA GLU A 76 -16.08 11.64 5.36
C GLU A 76 -15.28 10.81 4.34
N TYR A 77 -14.62 9.73 4.78
CA TYR A 77 -13.77 8.96 3.90
C TYR A 77 -14.58 8.18 2.87
N VAL A 78 -14.30 8.47 1.59
CA VAL A 78 -14.77 7.69 0.46
C VAL A 78 -13.61 6.80 0.02
N PRO A 79 -13.70 5.47 0.20
CA PRO A 79 -12.62 4.60 -0.18
C PRO A 79 -12.46 4.62 -1.70
N VAL A 80 -11.34 5.15 -2.19
CA VAL A 80 -10.94 5.14 -3.60
C VAL A 80 -10.55 3.71 -3.97
N HIS A 81 -11.54 2.82 -4.09
CA HIS A 81 -11.34 1.48 -4.58
C HIS A 81 -11.08 1.53 -6.09
N ASP A 82 -9.83 1.69 -6.49
CA ASP A 82 -9.38 1.37 -7.85
C ASP A 82 -9.11 -0.15 -8.00
N GLY A 83 -9.95 -0.96 -7.34
CA GLY A 83 -9.75 -2.41 -7.18
C GLY A 83 -9.98 -3.20 -8.47
N VAL A 84 -10.76 -2.64 -9.40
CA VAL A 84 -11.01 -3.26 -10.71
C VAL A 84 -9.88 -2.95 -11.68
N VAL A 85 -9.38 -1.72 -11.69
CA VAL A 85 -8.34 -1.26 -12.63
C VAL A 85 -6.97 -1.84 -12.26
N ALA A 86 -6.63 -1.90 -10.97
CA ALA A 86 -5.35 -2.48 -10.54
C ALA A 86 -5.28 -3.97 -10.84
N LYS A 87 -6.33 -4.75 -10.51
CA LYS A 87 -6.36 -6.19 -10.81
C LYS A 87 -6.30 -6.45 -12.32
N ALA A 88 -7.09 -5.72 -13.11
CA ALA A 88 -7.11 -5.86 -14.57
C ALA A 88 -5.75 -5.51 -15.20
N LYS A 89 -5.08 -4.45 -14.74
CA LYS A 89 -3.74 -4.08 -15.23
C LYS A 89 -2.68 -5.13 -14.88
N TRP A 90 -2.72 -5.69 -13.68
CA TRP A 90 -1.78 -6.73 -13.25
C TRP A 90 -2.01 -8.06 -13.96
N GLU A 91 -3.26 -8.42 -14.23
CA GLU A 91 -3.61 -9.63 -14.98
C GLU A 91 -3.21 -9.50 -16.46
N ALA A 92 -3.41 -8.32 -17.07
CA ALA A 92 -2.95 -8.04 -18.43
C ALA A 92 -1.42 -8.10 -18.55
N ALA A 93 -0.68 -7.46 -17.62
CA ALA A 93 0.78 -7.48 -17.62
C ALA A 93 1.37 -8.89 -17.38
N GLN A 94 0.72 -9.72 -16.57
CA GLN A 94 1.11 -11.12 -16.36
C GLN A 94 0.88 -11.97 -17.62
N MET A 95 -0.21 -11.73 -18.35
CA MET A 95 -0.49 -12.44 -19.61
C MET A 95 0.54 -12.09 -20.70
N GLU A 96 0.92 -10.81 -20.82
CA GLU A 96 1.95 -10.37 -21.78
C GLU A 96 3.34 -10.94 -21.45
N LEU A 97 3.73 -10.93 -20.17
CA LEU A 97 5.00 -11.51 -19.74
C LEU A 97 5.06 -13.02 -20.00
N ASN A 98 3.98 -13.75 -19.67
CA ASN A 98 3.91 -15.18 -19.91
C ASN A 98 3.89 -15.53 -21.40
N ALA A 99 3.23 -14.72 -22.24
CA ALA A 99 3.24 -14.90 -23.69
C ALA A 99 4.63 -14.66 -24.29
N SER A 100 5.37 -13.65 -23.80
CA SER A 100 6.74 -13.37 -24.23
C SER A 100 7.69 -14.51 -23.85
N LEU A 101 7.59 -15.00 -22.60
CA LEU A 101 8.41 -16.11 -22.12
C LEU A 101 8.13 -17.40 -22.90
N GLN A 102 6.86 -17.71 -23.19
CA GLN A 102 6.51 -18.88 -24.00
C GLN A 102 7.04 -18.80 -25.44
N THR A 103 7.14 -17.59 -26.00
CA THR A 103 7.68 -17.38 -27.35
C THR A 103 9.22 -17.54 -27.39
N GLU A 104 9.91 -17.19 -26.31
CA GLU A 104 11.37 -17.36 -26.17
C GLU A 104 11.77 -18.81 -25.86
N PHE A 105 10.94 -19.56 -25.11
CA PHE A 105 11.22 -20.97 -24.79
C PHE A 105 10.87 -21.96 -25.91
N TYR A 106 10.09 -21.54 -26.91
CA TYR A 106 9.69 -22.38 -28.07
C TYR A 106 10.36 -21.97 -29.39
N ARG A 107 11.43 -21.15 -29.33
CA ARG A 107 12.36 -20.89 -30.44
C ARG A 107 13.62 -21.71 -30.32
#